data_AF-A0A838GXL5-F1
#
_entry.id   AF-A0A838GXL5-F1
#
_cell.length_a   1.000
_cell.length_b   1.000
_cell.length_c   1.000
_cell.angle_alpha   90.00
_cell.angle_beta   90.00
_cell.angle_gamma   90.00
#
_symmetry.space_group_name_H-M   'P 1'
#
loop_
_entity.id
_entity.type
_entity.pdbx_description
1 polymer ?
#
loop_
_entity_poly.entity_id
_entity_poly.type
_entity_poly.pdbx_seq_one_letter_code
_entity_poly.pdbx_strand_id
1 'polypeptide(L)'
;MSVDRSDSAPSSPQDATGGASGTRFSPEDEALLEALAAGHSARDAGAVVGVSERSVVRRKSNPDFAARLEARKAEIASERIAVIQGLRDSKLRLAAQADQALADLLSHDDPAIRLAAAKQLTAATQSLGQLDIQVRLAELERQIAESAAEGWAAPSRWPE
;
A
#
# COMPACT_ATOMS: atom_id res chain seq x y z
N MET A 1 -11.82 -73.79 -26.33
CA MET A 1 -11.32 -72.59 -25.61
C MET A 1 -11.64 -71.40 -26.51
N SER A 2 -12.80 -70.73 -26.47
CA SER A 2 -13.52 -70.05 -25.37
C SER A 2 -12.71 -69.02 -24.61
N VAL A 3 -12.71 -67.79 -25.12
CA VAL A 3 -12.99 -66.47 -24.49
C VAL A 3 -13.09 -65.51 -25.69
N ASP A 4 -14.17 -64.81 -26.04
CA ASP A 4 -15.13 -63.96 -25.31
C ASP A 4 -14.47 -62.87 -24.45
N ARG A 5 -14.44 -61.64 -24.99
CA ARG A 5 -14.87 -60.41 -24.31
C ARG A 5 -14.73 -59.19 -25.24
N SER A 6 -15.89 -58.63 -25.55
CA SER A 6 -16.13 -57.21 -25.83
C SER A 6 -15.45 -56.28 -24.84
N ASP A 7 -14.96 -55.12 -25.29
CA ASP A 7 -15.24 -53.86 -24.61
C ASP A 7 -14.92 -52.61 -25.48
N SER A 8 -15.99 -51.84 -25.73
CA SER A 8 -16.11 -50.39 -25.52
C SER A 8 -15.03 -49.41 -26.04
N ALA A 9 -15.48 -48.50 -26.92
CA ALA A 9 -14.80 -47.25 -27.30
C ALA A 9 -14.52 -46.32 -26.10
N PRO A 10 -13.64 -45.31 -26.25
CA PRO A 10 -14.14 -43.95 -26.55
C PRO A 10 -13.30 -43.25 -27.65
N SER A 11 -13.93 -42.60 -28.62
CA SER A 11 -14.35 -41.20 -28.56
C SER A 11 -13.18 -40.23 -28.39
N SER A 12 -13.01 -39.41 -29.44
CA SER A 12 -12.10 -38.28 -29.59
C SER A 12 -11.87 -37.48 -28.31
N PRO A 13 -10.64 -37.02 -28.03
CA PRO A 13 -10.45 -35.89 -27.13
C PRO A 13 -10.87 -34.61 -27.87
N GLN A 14 -12.15 -34.28 -27.75
CA GLN A 14 -12.60 -32.89 -27.71
C GLN A 14 -12.07 -32.29 -26.40
N ASP A 15 -10.80 -31.88 -26.37
CA ASP A 15 -10.36 -30.96 -25.33
C ASP A 15 -10.53 -29.55 -25.83
N ALA A 16 -11.74 -29.07 -25.52
CA ALA A 16 -12.09 -27.71 -25.20
C ALA A 16 -10.89 -26.90 -24.70
N THR A 17 -10.20 -26.23 -25.62
CA THR A 17 -9.57 -24.95 -25.29
C THR A 17 -10.74 -23.98 -25.15
N GLY A 18 -11.34 -24.00 -23.95
CA GLY A 18 -12.25 -22.97 -23.49
C GLY A 18 -11.52 -21.65 -23.67
N GLY A 19 -11.88 -20.95 -24.74
CA GLY A 19 -11.35 -19.64 -25.02
C GLY A 19 -11.59 -18.81 -23.79
N ALA A 20 -10.51 -18.43 -23.11
CA ALA A 20 -10.51 -17.19 -22.36
C ALA A 20 -10.99 -16.15 -23.37
N SER A 21 -12.28 -15.82 -23.30
CA SER A 21 -12.85 -14.67 -23.98
C SER A 21 -12.16 -13.48 -23.33
N GLY A 22 -10.95 -13.20 -23.79
CA GLY A 22 -10.25 -11.95 -23.58
C GLY A 22 -11.07 -10.92 -24.32
N THR A 23 -12.20 -10.53 -23.72
CA THR A 23 -13.02 -9.42 -24.16
C THR A 23 -12.07 -8.25 -24.13
N ARG A 24 -11.55 -7.88 -25.31
CA ARG A 24 -10.64 -6.75 -25.43
C ARG A 24 -11.43 -5.54 -24.96
N PHE A 25 -11.01 -4.97 -23.84
CA PHE A 25 -11.61 -3.75 -23.33
C PHE A 25 -11.47 -2.67 -24.39
N SER A 26 -12.52 -1.88 -24.55
CA SER A 26 -12.46 -0.74 -25.44
C SER A 26 -11.49 0.30 -24.86
N PRO A 27 -10.88 1.17 -25.69
CA PRO A 27 -10.10 2.30 -25.20
C PRO A 27 -10.88 3.20 -24.23
N GLU A 28 -12.21 3.28 -24.40
CA GLU A 28 -13.09 3.97 -23.44
C GLU A 28 -13.10 3.30 -22.07
N ASP A 29 -13.15 1.97 -22.03
CA ASP A 29 -13.14 1.23 -20.77
C ASP A 29 -11.78 1.36 -20.07
N GLU A 30 -10.68 1.38 -20.83
CA GLU A 30 -9.34 1.63 -20.28
C GLU A 30 -9.22 3.04 -19.68
N ALA A 31 -9.70 4.07 -20.40
CA ALA A 31 -9.73 5.44 -19.89
C ALA A 31 -10.62 5.57 -18.63
N LEU A 32 -11.74 4.84 -18.60
CA LEU A 32 -12.65 4.82 -17.46
C LEU A 32 -12.03 4.12 -16.25
N LEU A 33 -11.31 3.02 -16.46
CA LEU A 33 -10.56 2.31 -15.42
C LEU A 33 -9.50 3.22 -14.81
N GLU A 34 -8.73 3.96 -15.63
CA GLU A 34 -7.70 4.88 -15.15
C GLU A 34 -8.30 5.98 -14.28
N ALA A 35 -9.38 6.63 -14.74
CA ALA A 35 -10.05 7.69 -13.99
C ALA A 35 -10.60 7.16 -12.64
N LEU A 36 -11.25 6.01 -12.64
CA LEU A 36 -11.78 5.41 -11.42
C LEU A 36 -10.68 4.94 -10.46
N ALA A 37 -9.58 4.39 -10.97
CA ALA A 37 -8.45 3.96 -10.16
C ALA A 37 -7.69 5.14 -9.54
N ALA A 38 -7.66 6.28 -10.24
CA ALA A 38 -7.13 7.54 -9.71
C ALA A 38 -8.01 8.16 -8.61
N GLY A 39 -9.22 7.64 -8.39
CA GLY A 39 -10.13 8.05 -7.30
C GLY A 39 -11.23 9.02 -7.74
N HIS A 40 -11.44 9.22 -9.04
CA HIS A 40 -12.58 10.03 -9.52
C HIS A 40 -13.91 9.37 -9.17
N SER A 41 -14.92 10.21 -8.92
CA SER A 41 -16.30 9.73 -8.74
C SER A 41 -16.83 9.10 -10.04
N ALA A 42 -17.87 8.28 -9.95
CA ALA A 42 -18.49 7.68 -11.15
C ALA A 42 -19.01 8.74 -12.14
N ARG A 43 -19.46 9.88 -11.61
CA ARG A 43 -19.87 11.05 -12.38
C ARG A 43 -18.68 11.70 -13.09
N ASP A 44 -17.59 11.97 -12.37
CA ASP A 44 -16.42 12.65 -12.93
C ASP A 44 -15.69 11.77 -13.93
N ALA A 45 -15.51 10.49 -13.62
CA ALA A 45 -14.92 9.52 -14.54
C ALA A 45 -15.76 9.37 -15.81
N GLY A 46 -17.10 9.37 -15.68
CA GLY A 46 -18.01 9.38 -16.81
C GLY A 46 -17.87 10.64 -17.67
N ALA A 47 -17.76 11.82 -17.06
CA ALA A 47 -17.57 13.07 -17.77
C ALA A 47 -16.23 13.12 -18.53
N VAL A 48 -15.15 12.60 -17.96
CA VAL A 48 -13.82 12.52 -18.59
C VAL A 48 -13.85 11.66 -19.86
N VAL A 49 -14.59 10.54 -19.83
CA VAL A 49 -14.63 9.56 -20.93
C VAL A 49 -15.80 9.82 -21.90
N GLY A 50 -16.72 10.74 -21.56
CA GLY A 50 -17.89 11.05 -22.39
C GLY A 50 -19.06 10.07 -22.25
N VAL A 51 -19.19 9.42 -21.08
CA VAL A 51 -20.26 8.44 -20.81
C VAL A 51 -21.10 8.85 -19.60
N SER A 52 -22.38 8.46 -19.60
CA SER A 52 -23.26 8.76 -18.46
C SER A 52 -22.82 8.03 -17.18
N GLU A 53 -23.08 8.63 -16.02
CA GLU A 53 -22.84 8.00 -14.72
C GLU A 53 -23.52 6.61 -14.62
N ARG A 54 -24.74 6.48 -15.15
CA ARG A 54 -25.46 5.20 -15.20
C ARG A 54 -24.68 4.13 -15.98
N SER A 55 -24.03 4.51 -17.07
CA SER A 55 -23.17 3.61 -17.85
C SER A 55 -21.93 3.18 -17.05
N VAL A 56 -21.34 4.10 -16.28
CA VAL A 56 -20.21 3.80 -15.38
C VAL A 56 -20.62 2.82 -14.29
N VAL A 57 -21.74 3.07 -13.61
CA VAL A 57 -22.26 2.17 -12.57
C VAL A 57 -22.53 0.77 -13.14
N ARG A 58 -23.17 0.70 -14.32
CA ARG A 58 -23.42 -0.59 -15.01
C ARG A 58 -22.12 -1.33 -15.32
N ARG A 59 -21.09 -0.62 -15.82
CA ARG A 59 -19.77 -1.21 -16.09
C ARG A 59 -19.08 -1.70 -14.82
N LYS A 60 -19.14 -0.96 -13.72
CA LYS A 60 -18.60 -1.40 -12.42
C LYS A 60 -19.28 -2.66 -11.87
N SER A 61 -20.54 -2.91 -12.23
CA SER A 61 -21.23 -4.15 -11.87
C SER A 61 -20.81 -5.35 -12.73
N ASN A 62 -20.05 -5.15 -13.82
CA ASN A 62 -19.46 -6.24 -14.59
C ASN A 62 -18.24 -6.81 -13.82
N PRO A 63 -18.20 -8.12 -13.52
CA PRO A 63 -17.11 -8.75 -12.79
C PRO A 63 -15.72 -8.53 -13.42
N ASP A 64 -15.61 -8.58 -14.75
CA ASP A 64 -14.33 -8.44 -15.45
C ASP A 64 -13.80 -7.00 -15.32
N PHE A 65 -14.69 -6.02 -15.46
CA PHE A 65 -14.35 -4.60 -15.30
C PHE A 65 -13.97 -4.31 -13.84
N ALA A 66 -14.71 -4.85 -12.88
CA ALA A 66 -14.42 -4.69 -11.46
C ALA A 66 -13.06 -5.31 -11.08
N ALA A 67 -12.77 -6.52 -11.54
CA ALA A 67 -11.47 -7.17 -11.31
C ALA A 67 -10.31 -6.34 -11.87
N ARG A 68 -10.48 -5.79 -13.08
CA ARG A 68 -9.45 -4.94 -13.70
C ARG A 68 -9.29 -3.59 -13.01
N LEU A 69 -10.37 -3.02 -12.48
CA LEU A 69 -10.32 -1.80 -11.66
C LEU A 69 -9.53 -2.02 -10.37
N GLU A 70 -9.79 -3.13 -9.68
CA GLU A 70 -9.06 -3.45 -8.45
C GLU A 70 -7.58 -3.77 -8.73
N ALA A 71 -7.28 -4.47 -9.83
CA ALA A 71 -5.90 -4.66 -10.27
C ALA A 71 -5.19 -3.32 -10.53
N ARG A 72 -5.83 -2.39 -11.25
CA ARG A 72 -5.25 -1.08 -11.52
C ARG A 72 -5.03 -0.25 -10.26
N LYS A 73 -5.97 -0.29 -9.31
CA LYS A 73 -5.80 0.36 -8.00
C LYS A 73 -4.62 -0.22 -7.23
N ALA A 74 -4.45 -1.54 -7.26
CA ALA A 74 -3.32 -2.21 -6.61
C ALA A 74 -1.98 -1.80 -7.24
N GLU A 75 -1.92 -1.70 -8.57
CA GLU A 75 -0.74 -1.18 -9.28
C GLU A 75 -0.41 0.25 -8.83
N ILE A 76 -1.37 1.18 -8.87
CA ILE A 76 -1.17 2.57 -8.42
C ILE A 76 -0.71 2.62 -6.96
N ALA A 77 -1.31 1.80 -6.09
CA ALA A 77 -0.89 1.72 -4.69
C ALA A 77 0.56 1.24 -4.56
N SER A 78 0.96 0.22 -5.32
CA SER A 78 2.33 -0.31 -5.32
C SER A 78 3.35 0.72 -5.83
N GLU A 79 3.02 1.45 -6.89
CA GLU A 79 3.86 2.53 -7.44
C GLU A 79 4.06 3.63 -6.39
N ARG A 80 2.98 4.05 -5.70
CA ARG A 80 3.06 5.06 -4.64
C ARG A 80 3.90 4.59 -3.45
N ILE A 81 3.74 3.32 -3.04
CA ILE A 81 4.55 2.73 -1.97
C ILE A 81 6.03 2.75 -2.36
N ALA A 82 6.37 2.36 -3.58
CA ALA A 82 7.75 2.36 -4.07
C ALA A 82 8.36 3.77 -4.07
N VAL A 83 7.61 4.80 -4.50
CA VAL A 83 8.05 6.20 -4.43
C VAL A 83 8.31 6.64 -2.99
N ILE A 84 7.40 6.34 -2.07
CA ILE A 84 7.55 6.69 -0.65
C ILE A 84 8.77 6.00 -0.04
N GLN A 85 9.00 4.72 -0.36
CA GLN A 85 10.17 3.98 0.07
C GLN A 85 11.46 4.62 -0.45
N GLY A 86 11.52 4.95 -1.75
CA GLY A 86 12.68 5.63 -2.32
C GLY A 86 12.98 6.99 -1.68
N LEU A 87 11.93 7.79 -1.40
CA LEU A 87 12.08 9.06 -0.68
C LEU A 87 12.60 8.87 0.74
N ARG A 88 12.08 7.86 1.46
CA ARG A 88 12.54 7.51 2.80
C ARG A 88 14.01 7.12 2.79
N ASP A 89 14.41 6.24 1.89
CA ASP A 89 15.80 5.75 1.80
C ASP A 89 16.77 6.88 1.44
N SER A 90 16.37 7.76 0.51
CA SER A 90 17.14 8.96 0.17
C SER A 90 17.33 9.87 1.39
N LYS A 91 16.26 10.11 2.15
CA LYS A 91 16.31 10.94 3.37
C LYS A 91 17.22 10.32 4.44
N LEU A 92 17.14 9.00 4.65
CA LEU A 92 18.01 8.30 5.60
C LEU A 92 19.49 8.42 5.21
N ARG A 93 19.79 8.29 3.92
CA ARG A 93 21.16 8.46 3.41
C ARG A 93 21.68 9.88 3.62
N LEU A 94 20.88 10.90 3.31
CA LEU A 94 21.25 12.29 3.53
C LEU A 94 21.46 12.61 5.02
N ALA A 95 20.62 12.05 5.90
CA ALA A 95 20.79 12.19 7.35
C ALA A 95 22.13 11.58 7.81
N ALA A 96 22.45 10.36 7.39
CA ALA A 96 23.72 9.73 7.73
C ALA A 96 24.94 10.52 7.22
N GLN A 97 24.85 11.12 6.02
CA GLN A 97 25.89 11.98 5.49
C GLN A 97 26.05 13.28 6.28
N ALA A 98 24.95 13.88 6.72
CA ALA A 98 24.96 15.08 7.57
C ALA A 98 25.58 14.77 8.95
N ASP A 99 25.22 13.63 9.56
CA ASP A 99 25.77 13.19 10.83
C ASP A 99 27.29 12.96 10.73
N GLN A 100 27.76 12.34 9.64
CA GLN A 100 29.18 12.17 9.38
C GLN A 100 29.90 13.52 9.24
N ALA A 101 29.34 14.46 8.46
CA ALA A 101 29.93 15.78 8.30
C ALA A 101 30.01 16.54 9.63
N LEU A 102 28.98 16.44 10.48
CA LEU A 102 29.00 17.02 11.82
C LEU A 102 30.05 16.36 12.71
N ALA A 103 30.23 15.04 12.63
CA ALA A 103 31.26 14.32 13.37
C ALA A 103 32.68 14.77 12.97
N ASP A 104 32.92 14.94 11.67
CA ASP A 104 34.22 15.40 11.15
C ASP A 104 34.55 16.82 11.67
N LEU A 105 33.54 17.70 11.74
CA LEU A 105 33.69 19.07 12.26
C LEU A 105 34.05 19.14 13.76
N LEU A 106 33.86 18.06 14.52
CA LEU A 106 34.30 18.01 15.93
C LEU A 106 35.83 18.05 16.09
N SER A 107 36.58 17.75 15.02
CA SER A 107 38.04 17.81 14.99
C SER A 107 38.59 19.09 14.33
N HIS A 108 37.72 20.04 13.98
CA HIS A 108 38.12 21.28 13.32
C HIS A 108 38.94 22.20 14.25
N ASP A 109 39.94 22.91 13.75
CA ASP A 109 40.82 23.75 14.60
C ASP A 109 40.08 24.93 15.25
N ASP A 110 39.11 25.51 14.53
CA ASP A 110 38.27 26.60 15.06
C ASP A 110 37.30 26.11 16.15
N PRO A 111 37.41 26.61 17.40
CA PRO A 111 36.52 26.24 18.49
C PRO A 111 35.05 26.66 18.27
N ALA A 112 34.77 27.70 17.49
CA ALA A 112 33.41 28.13 17.20
C ALA A 112 32.68 27.10 16.32
N ILE A 113 33.37 26.60 15.28
CA ILE A 113 32.86 25.56 14.38
C ILE A 113 32.61 24.26 15.14
N ARG A 114 33.58 23.84 15.97
CA ARG A 114 33.43 22.66 16.84
C ARG A 114 32.23 22.76 17.78
N LEU A 115 32.06 23.91 18.44
CA LEU A 115 30.94 24.12 19.35
C LEU A 115 29.60 24.07 18.62
N ALA A 116 29.52 24.64 17.42
CA ALA A 116 28.31 24.57 16.59
C ALA A 116 27.96 23.12 16.22
N ALA A 117 28.94 22.34 15.76
CA ALA A 117 28.75 20.92 15.44
C ALA A 117 28.29 20.10 16.67
N ALA A 118 28.94 20.30 17.83
CA ALA A 118 28.58 19.62 19.08
C ALA A 118 27.14 19.95 19.52
N LYS A 119 26.70 21.20 19.38
CA LYS A 119 25.32 21.61 19.68
C LYS A 119 24.31 20.92 18.76
N GLN A 120 24.60 20.84 17.47
CA GLN A 120 23.70 20.18 16.51
C GLN A 120 23.59 18.68 16.77
N LEU A 121 24.71 17.99 17.03
CA LEU A 121 24.70 16.57 17.40
C LEU A 121 23.93 16.31 18.71
N THR A 122 24.07 17.21 19.71
CA THR A 122 23.32 17.11 20.96
C THR A 122 21.81 17.25 20.72
N ALA A 123 21.40 18.22 19.91
CA ALA A 123 19.99 18.42 19.55
C ALA A 123 19.41 17.24 18.76
N ALA A 124 20.18 16.67 17.83
CA ALA A 124 19.81 15.45 17.12
C ALA A 124 19.59 14.27 18.08
N THR A 125 20.48 14.08 19.05
CA THR A 125 20.38 13.02 20.07
C THR A 125 19.14 13.20 20.96
N GLN A 126 18.83 14.44 21.36
CA GLN A 126 17.61 14.74 22.12
C GLN A 126 16.34 14.40 21.32
N SER A 127 16.37 14.66 20.00
CA SER A 127 15.24 14.36 19.11
C SER A 127 14.98 12.86 18.97
N LEU A 128 16.02 12.01 19.06
CA LEU A 128 15.85 10.55 19.08
C LEU A 128 15.10 10.08 20.34
N GLY A 129 15.37 10.69 21.50
CA GLY A 129 14.63 10.41 22.73
C GLY A 129 13.13 10.75 22.60
N GLN A 130 12.81 11.83 21.89
CA GLN A 130 11.42 12.20 21.61
C GLN A 130 10.72 11.17 20.72
N LEU A 131 11.43 10.59 19.74
CA LEU A 131 10.86 9.54 18.88
C LEU A 131 10.57 8.25 19.66
N ASP A 132 11.44 7.83 20.58
CA ASP A 132 11.18 6.67 21.45
C ASP A 132 9.90 6.86 22.29
N ILE A 133 9.72 8.07 22.84
CA ILE A 133 8.50 8.42 23.57
C ILE A 133 7.26 8.32 22.66
N GLN A 134 7.34 8.84 21.43
CA GLN A 134 6.23 8.75 20.48
C GLN A 134 5.87 7.31 20.09
N VAL A 135 6.87 6.45 19.89
CA VAL A 135 6.67 5.02 19.60
C VAL A 135 5.97 4.33 20.76
N ARG A 136 6.43 4.56 21.99
CA ARG A 136 5.81 4.00 23.20
C ARG A 136 4.38 4.51 23.40
N LEU A 137 4.14 5.79 23.13
CA LEU A 137 2.80 6.37 23.21
C LEU A 137 1.84 5.71 22.22
N ALA A 138 2.24 5.54 20.96
CA ALA A 138 1.42 4.89 19.94
C ALA A 138 1.09 3.43 20.31
N GLU A 139 2.04 2.72 20.90
CA GLU A 139 1.83 1.35 21.39
C GLU A 139 0.84 1.30 22.56
N LEU A 140 0.94 2.24 23.51
CA LEU A 140 -0.03 2.36 24.60
C LEU A 140 -1.43 2.71 24.09
N GLU A 141 -1.53 3.65 23.14
CA GLU A 141 -2.79 4.02 22.49
C GLU A 141 -3.43 2.81 21.79
N ARG A 142 -2.62 1.96 21.13
CA ARG A 142 -3.08 0.70 20.53
C ARG A 142 -3.62 -0.28 21.58
N GLN A 143 -2.89 -0.50 22.68
CA GLN A 143 -3.33 -1.39 23.77
C GLN A 143 -4.61 -0.89 24.45
N ILE A 144 -4.76 0.42 24.61
CA ILE A 144 -5.99 1.03 25.14
C ILE A 144 -7.15 0.80 24.17
N ALA A 145 -6.93 0.99 22.86
CA ALA A 145 -7.97 0.75 21.86
C ALA A 145 -8.40 -0.73 21.82
N GLU A 146 -7.46 -1.66 21.93
CA GLU A 146 -7.70 -3.10 21.98
C GLU A 146 -8.48 -3.49 23.25
N SER A 147 -8.04 -3.06 24.43
CA SER A 147 -8.74 -3.35 25.69
C SER A 147 -10.12 -2.69 25.79
N ALA A 148 -10.32 -1.52 25.17
CA ALA A 148 -11.63 -0.91 25.05
C ALA A 148 -12.56 -1.71 24.13
N ALA A 149 -12.03 -2.26 23.02
CA ALA A 149 -12.78 -3.09 22.08
C ALA A 149 -13.11 -4.48 22.65
N GLU A 150 -12.25 -5.04 23.50
CA GLU A 150 -12.46 -6.32 24.19
C GLU A 150 -13.45 -6.24 25.35
N GLY A 151 -14.03 -5.07 25.60
CA GLY A 151 -15.00 -4.85 26.66
C GLY A 151 -14.29 -4.65 27.99
N TRP A 152 -13.86 -3.40 28.23
CA TRP A 152 -13.35 -2.94 29.51
C TRP A 152 -14.31 -3.30 30.65
N ALA A 153 -14.01 -4.41 31.35
CA ALA A 153 -14.55 -4.68 32.66
C ALA A 153 -13.86 -3.72 33.62
N ALA A 154 -14.54 -2.63 33.99
CA ALA A 154 -14.02 -1.65 34.93
C ALA A 154 -13.43 -2.37 36.16
N PRO A 155 -12.18 -2.06 36.58
CA PRO A 155 -11.59 -2.69 37.75
C PRO A 155 -12.53 -2.47 38.93
N SER A 156 -13.15 -3.55 39.38
CA SER A 156 -14.10 -3.56 40.47
C SER A 156 -13.37 -3.14 41.75
N ARG A 157 -13.61 -1.90 42.16
CA ARG A 157 -13.30 -1.29 43.46
C ARG A 157 -11.82 -1.20 43.82
N TRP A 158 -11.33 0.03 43.93
CA TRP A 158 -10.20 0.33 44.81
C TRP A 158 -10.66 0.05 46.26
N PRO A 159 -9.92 -0.74 47.06
CA PRO A 159 -10.22 -0.89 48.47
C PRO A 159 -9.97 0.46 49.18
N GLU A 160 -10.97 0.89 49.95
CA GLU A 160 -10.93 2.06 50.85
C GLU A 160 -9.88 1.92 51.96
#